data_AF-A0A1H9XS94-F1
#
_entry.id   AF-A0A1H9XS94-F1
#
_cell.length_a   1.000
_cell.length_b   1.000
_cell.length_c   1.000
_cell.angle_alpha   90.00
_cell.angle_beta   90.00
_cell.angle_gamma   90.00
#
_symmetry.space_group_name_H-M   'P 1'
#
loop_
_entity.id
_entity.type
_entity.pdbx_description
1 polymer ?
#
loop_
_entity_poly.entity_id
_entity_poly.type
_entity_poly.pdbx_seq_one_letter_code
_entity_poly.pdbx_strand_id
1 'polypeptide(L)'
;MSFNIGNQQGGVVNNVAGNQTVHGGQSAVFTAGGQEVRGLVRELRASIERTALPPAIEPEVRAELDSLDEEVARPEPDREAVAGRLGRITRLLSSAGALAAAGMGLIGPLGALAGWLGALGQPILRAIAG
;
A
#
# COMPACT_ATOMS: atom_id res chain seq x y z
N MET A 1 -34.61 24.66 -24.20
CA MET A 1 -35.14 24.16 -22.91
C MET A 1 -33.98 23.52 -22.17
N SER A 2 -33.52 24.14 -21.08
CA SER A 2 -32.36 23.71 -20.30
C SER A 2 -32.80 22.80 -19.16
N PHE A 3 -32.17 21.63 -19.02
CA PHE A 3 -32.42 20.71 -17.92
C PHE A 3 -31.30 20.84 -16.88
N ASN A 4 -31.64 21.39 -15.72
CA ASN A 4 -30.80 21.44 -14.53
C ASN A 4 -30.82 20.06 -13.85
N ILE A 5 -29.67 19.41 -13.71
CA ILE A 5 -29.53 18.22 -12.87
C ILE A 5 -28.63 18.60 -11.69
N GLY A 6 -29.25 18.84 -10.54
CA GLY A 6 -28.58 18.90 -9.25
C GLY A 6 -28.31 17.48 -8.74
N ASN A 7 -27.05 17.22 -8.38
CA ASN A 7 -26.61 16.11 -7.53
C ASN A 7 -27.05 14.70 -7.94
N GLN A 8 -26.40 14.12 -8.95
CA GLN A 8 -26.39 12.66 -9.14
C GLN A 8 -25.34 12.03 -8.22
N GLN A 9 -25.77 11.54 -7.06
CA GLN A 9 -25.00 10.54 -6.32
C GLN A 9 -25.03 9.26 -7.16
N GLY A 10 -23.95 8.98 -7.89
CA GLY A 10 -23.78 7.72 -8.64
C GLY A 10 -24.00 6.55 -7.68
N GLY A 11 -25.01 5.72 -7.90
CA GLY A 11 -24.99 4.71 -8.96
C GLY A 11 -24.62 3.38 -8.29
N VAL A 12 -25.60 2.50 -8.11
CA VAL A 12 -25.37 1.13 -7.63
C VAL A 12 -24.34 0.47 -8.54
N VAL A 13 -23.14 0.23 -8.02
CA VAL A 13 -22.06 -0.45 -8.74
C VAL A 13 -22.27 -1.96 -8.61
N ASN A 14 -22.90 -2.57 -9.61
CA ASN A 14 -22.95 -4.03 -9.72
C ASN A 14 -21.69 -4.52 -10.44
N ASN A 15 -20.79 -5.13 -9.67
CA ASN A 15 -19.55 -5.73 -10.17
C ASN A 15 -19.81 -7.18 -10.62
N VAL A 16 -19.84 -7.43 -11.92
CA VAL A 16 -20.08 -8.78 -12.50
C VAL A 16 -18.86 -9.33 -13.25
N ALA A 17 -17.67 -8.70 -13.20
CA ALA A 17 -16.50 -9.23 -13.91
C ALA A 17 -15.11 -8.85 -13.36
N GLY A 18 -14.99 -8.20 -12.20
CA GLY A 18 -13.72 -8.16 -11.45
C GLY A 18 -12.61 -7.27 -12.01
N ASN A 19 -12.90 -6.29 -12.86
CA ASN A 19 -11.91 -5.34 -13.37
C ASN A 19 -12.48 -3.91 -13.48
N GLN A 20 -12.46 -3.19 -12.36
CA GLN A 20 -12.52 -1.72 -12.37
C GLN A 20 -11.34 -1.16 -11.59
N THR A 21 -10.48 -0.40 -12.27
CA THR A 21 -9.44 0.43 -11.66
C THR A 21 -9.98 1.86 -11.61
N VAL A 22 -10.24 2.37 -10.39
CA VAL A 22 -10.66 3.77 -10.19
C VAL A 22 -9.44 4.60 -9.83
N HIS A 23 -9.01 5.47 -10.75
CA HIS A 23 -8.03 6.51 -10.43
C HIS A 23 -8.75 7.77 -9.94
N GLY A 24 -8.78 7.95 -8.61
CA GLY A 24 -9.15 9.24 -8.03
C GLY A 24 -9.69 9.16 -6.61
N GLY A 25 -8.84 9.41 -5.61
CA GLY A 25 -9.16 10.20 -4.41
C GLY A 25 -10.24 9.72 -3.44
N GLN A 26 -10.65 8.46 -3.44
CA GLN A 26 -11.67 7.95 -2.52
C GLN A 26 -11.10 6.75 -1.80
N SER A 27 -11.29 6.68 -0.47
CA SER A 27 -10.95 5.51 0.34
C SER A 27 -11.67 4.29 -0.23
N ALA A 28 -10.99 3.58 -1.12
CA ALA A 28 -11.46 2.34 -1.66
C ALA A 28 -11.38 1.31 -0.54
N VAL A 29 -12.49 0.64 -0.26
CA VAL A 29 -12.42 -0.64 0.44
C VAL A 29 -11.69 -1.58 -0.52
N PHE A 30 -10.37 -1.71 -0.35
CA PHE A 30 -9.49 -2.48 -1.20
C PHE A 30 -9.71 -3.97 -0.98
N THR A 31 -10.66 -4.57 -1.71
CA THR A 31 -10.63 -6.01 -2.00
C THR A 31 -9.62 -6.26 -3.12
N ALA A 32 -8.35 -5.93 -2.87
CA ALA A 32 -7.30 -6.06 -3.86
C ALA A 32 -6.95 -7.54 -4.08
N GLY A 33 -7.07 -8.00 -5.32
CA GLY A 33 -6.65 -9.34 -5.74
C GLY A 33 -5.13 -9.49 -5.76
N GLY A 34 -4.62 -10.71 -5.95
CA GLY A 34 -3.17 -11.01 -5.92
C GLY A 34 -2.31 -10.24 -6.94
N GLN A 35 -2.88 -9.78 -8.06
CA GLN A 35 -2.18 -8.93 -9.04
C GLN A 35 -2.00 -7.49 -8.57
N GLU A 36 -2.97 -6.96 -7.83
CA GLU A 36 -2.97 -5.58 -7.37
C GLU A 36 -1.96 -5.37 -6.24
N VAL A 37 -1.85 -6.33 -5.30
CA VAL A 37 -0.86 -6.28 -4.22
C VAL A 37 0.60 -6.29 -4.74
N ARG A 38 0.90 -7.03 -5.82
CA ARG A 38 2.24 -7.00 -6.46
C ARG A 38 2.54 -5.62 -7.05
N GLY A 39 1.53 -4.95 -7.60
CA GLY A 39 1.67 -3.56 -8.06
C GLY A 39 2.08 -2.62 -6.93
N LEU A 40 1.41 -2.74 -5.78
CA LEU A 40 1.69 -1.94 -4.59
C LEU A 40 3.10 -2.19 -4.02
N VAL A 41 3.58 -3.44 -4.02
CA VAL A 41 4.95 -3.76 -3.57
C VAL A 41 6.00 -3.14 -4.51
N ARG A 42 5.78 -3.16 -5.82
CA ARG A 42 6.67 -2.48 -6.78
C ARG A 42 6.68 -0.97 -6.59
N GLU A 43 5.53 -0.36 -6.34
CA GLU A 43 5.44 1.07 -6.03
C GLU A 43 6.20 1.42 -4.74
N LEU A 44 6.03 0.61 -3.69
CA LEU A 44 6.78 0.76 -2.43
C LEU A 44 8.29 0.69 -2.68
N ARG A 45 8.75 -0.30 -3.44
CA ARG A 45 10.17 -0.45 -3.81
C ARG A 45 10.70 0.80 -4.54
N ALA A 46 10.00 1.26 -5.57
CA ALA A 46 10.41 2.44 -6.33
C ALA A 46 10.42 3.72 -5.48
N SER A 47 9.53 3.84 -4.50
CA SER A 47 9.56 4.97 -3.55
C SER A 47 10.71 4.87 -2.55
N ILE A 48 11.05 3.67 -2.09
CA ILE A 48 12.20 3.45 -1.21
C ILE A 48 13.51 3.71 -1.96
N GLU A 49 13.64 3.27 -3.20
CA GLU A 49 14.83 3.53 -4.04
C GLU A 49 15.08 5.02 -4.30
N ARG A 50 14.01 5.82 -4.36
CA ARG A 50 14.10 7.29 -4.46
C ARG A 50 14.37 7.98 -3.12
N THR A 51 14.25 7.26 -2.01
CA THR A 51 14.49 7.78 -0.67
C THR A 51 15.93 7.53 -0.28
N ALA A 52 16.66 8.57 0.09
CA ALA A 52 18.02 8.42 0.65
C ALA A 52 17.93 7.76 2.03
N LEU A 53 18.11 6.44 2.09
CA LEU A 53 18.17 5.70 3.35
C LEU A 53 19.57 5.78 3.96
N PRO A 54 19.70 5.82 5.30
CA PRO A 54 20.98 5.65 5.96
C PRO A 54 21.61 4.28 5.59
N PRO A 55 22.93 4.22 5.31
CA PRO A 55 23.62 2.97 4.99
C PRO A 55 23.48 1.88 6.03
N ALA A 56 23.18 2.26 7.29
CA ALA A 56 22.96 1.32 8.39
C ALA A 56 21.67 0.50 8.26
N ILE A 57 20.61 1.03 7.64
CA ILE A 57 19.31 0.35 7.53
C ILE A 57 18.97 -0.08 6.10
N GLU A 58 19.63 0.50 5.09
CA GLU A 58 19.36 0.23 3.67
C GLU A 58 19.45 -1.27 3.31
N PRO A 59 20.45 -2.05 3.76
CA PRO A 59 20.52 -3.48 3.45
C PRO A 59 19.35 -4.28 4.02
N GLU A 60 18.93 -3.95 5.25
CA GLU A 60 17.83 -4.63 5.93
C GLU A 60 16.48 -4.30 5.27
N VAL A 61 16.25 -3.04 4.91
CA VAL A 61 15.04 -2.64 4.17
C VAL A 61 14.97 -3.33 2.82
N ARG A 62 16.09 -3.45 2.10
CA ARG A 62 16.15 -4.18 0.82
C ARG A 62 15.84 -5.67 0.99
N ALA A 63 16.43 -6.33 1.98
CA ALA A 63 16.18 -7.75 2.25
C ALA A 63 14.69 -8.02 2.58
N GLU A 64 14.07 -7.15 3.38
CA GLU A 64 12.63 -7.27 3.67
C GLU A 64 11.76 -6.98 2.46
N LEU A 65 12.15 -6.05 1.58
CA LEU A 65 11.44 -5.79 0.31
C LEU A 65 11.54 -6.98 -0.64
N ASP A 66 12.71 -7.61 -0.75
CA ASP A 66 12.92 -8.80 -1.59
C ASP A 66 12.05 -9.95 -1.09
N SER A 67 12.09 -10.22 0.22
CA SER A 67 11.23 -11.25 0.80
C SER A 67 9.73 -10.93 0.73
N LEU A 68 9.36 -9.66 0.79
CA LEU A 68 7.98 -9.21 0.59
C LEU A 68 7.52 -9.48 -0.85
N ASP A 69 8.36 -9.13 -1.83
CA ASP A 69 8.10 -9.37 -3.26
C ASP A 69 7.93 -10.86 -3.56
N GLU A 70 8.81 -11.70 -3.02
CA GLU A 70 8.72 -13.16 -3.10
C GLU A 70 7.40 -13.70 -2.52
N GLU A 71 6.98 -13.22 -1.34
CA GLU A 71 5.76 -13.70 -0.68
C GLU A 71 4.50 -13.31 -1.47
N VAL A 72 4.41 -12.06 -1.95
CA VAL A 72 3.27 -11.63 -2.78
C VAL A 72 3.29 -12.24 -4.19
N ALA A 73 4.43 -12.78 -4.62
CA ALA A 73 4.57 -13.51 -5.87
C ALA A 73 4.01 -14.95 -5.81
N ARG A 74 3.68 -15.46 -4.62
CA ARG A 74 3.07 -16.78 -4.46
C ARG A 74 1.63 -16.82 -5.00
N PRO A 75 1.13 -17.99 -5.42
CA PRO A 75 -0.27 -18.14 -5.84
C PRO A 75 -1.27 -17.79 -4.73
N GLU A 76 -0.92 -18.16 -3.49
CA GLU A 76 -1.66 -17.84 -2.27
C GLU A 76 -0.68 -17.18 -1.28
N PRO A 77 -0.55 -15.83 -1.30
CA PRO A 77 0.31 -15.12 -0.37
C PRO A 77 -0.16 -15.26 1.08
N ASP A 78 0.78 -15.51 1.99
CA ASP A 78 0.54 -15.48 3.42
C ASP A 78 0.45 -14.03 3.91
N ARG A 79 -0.76 -13.61 4.28
CA ARG A 79 -1.04 -12.25 4.75
C ARG A 79 -0.38 -11.95 6.09
N GLU A 80 -0.18 -12.92 6.97
CA GLU A 80 0.52 -12.72 8.24
C GLU A 80 2.01 -12.49 8.00
N ALA A 81 2.61 -13.28 7.11
CA ALA A 81 3.99 -13.07 6.69
C ALA A 81 4.18 -11.70 6.04
N VAL A 82 3.29 -11.30 5.13
CA VAL A 82 3.31 -9.97 4.51
C VAL A 82 3.17 -8.86 5.56
N ALA A 83 2.25 -8.99 6.51
CA ALA A 83 2.07 -8.00 7.58
C ALA A 83 3.31 -7.87 8.47
N GLY A 84 3.94 -8.99 8.82
CA GLY A 84 5.18 -8.99 9.60
C GLY A 84 6.33 -8.27 8.90
N ARG A 85 6.49 -8.52 7.58
CA ARG A 85 7.53 -7.88 6.75
C ARG A 85 7.27 -6.40 6.56
N LEU A 86 6.03 -6.04 6.18
CA LEU A 86 5.63 -4.66 6.01
C LEU A 86 5.80 -3.87 7.31
N GLY A 87 5.44 -4.45 8.45
CA GLY A 87 5.66 -3.85 9.77
C GLY A 87 7.14 -3.66 10.13
N ARG A 88 8.05 -4.56 9.69
CA ARG A 88 9.51 -4.36 9.85
C ARG A 88 10.00 -3.20 8.97
N ILE A 89 9.62 -3.17 7.70
CA ILE A 89 9.94 -2.07 6.78
C ILE A 89 9.47 -0.74 7.35
N THR A 90 8.21 -0.61 7.77
CA THR A 90 7.67 0.62 8.34
C THR A 90 8.44 1.08 9.58
N ARG A 91 8.85 0.17 10.47
CA ARG A 91 9.65 0.50 11.66
C ARG A 91 11.06 0.98 11.31
N LEU A 92 11.74 0.32 10.37
CA LEU A 92 13.05 0.74 9.91
C LEU A 92 12.98 2.15 9.30
N LEU A 93 12.02 2.38 8.40
CA LEU A 93 11.80 3.69 7.78
C LEU A 93 11.45 4.76 8.82
N SER A 94 10.63 4.44 9.83
CA SER A 94 10.30 5.35 10.92
C SER A 94 11.53 5.72 11.76
N SER A 95 12.33 4.73 12.15
CA SER A 95 13.54 4.92 12.98
C SER A 95 14.61 5.79 12.30
N ALA A 96 14.65 5.77 10.96
CA ALA A 96 15.53 6.61 10.16
C ALA A 96 14.93 7.97 9.78
N GLY A 97 13.71 8.28 10.21
CA GLY A 97 12.99 9.51 9.81
C GLY A 97 12.59 9.55 8.33
N ALA A 98 12.73 8.44 7.60
CA ALA A 98 12.45 8.35 6.17
C ALA A 98 10.97 8.60 5.85
N LEU A 99 10.06 8.19 6.75
CA LEU A 99 8.62 8.48 6.60
C LEU A 99 8.32 9.98 6.64
N ALA A 100 9.01 10.72 7.52
CA ALA A 100 8.85 12.18 7.61
C ALA A 100 9.50 12.89 6.41
N ALA A 101 10.64 12.39 5.92
CA ALA A 101 11.37 12.98 4.80
C ALA A 101 10.70 12.75 3.43
N ALA A 102 10.19 11.54 3.18
CA ALA A 102 9.59 11.16 1.90
C ALA A 102 8.07 11.44 1.83
N GLY A 103 7.41 11.62 2.97
CA GLY A 103 6.00 11.97 3.07
C GLY A 103 5.08 11.01 2.29
N MET A 104 4.19 11.59 1.47
CA MET A 104 3.19 10.83 0.71
C MET A 104 3.78 9.80 -0.25
N GLY A 105 5.05 9.94 -0.66
CA GLY A 105 5.73 8.98 -1.52
C GLY A 105 5.88 7.59 -0.89
N LEU A 106 6.02 7.52 0.45
CA LEU A 106 6.05 6.26 1.20
C LEU A 106 4.72 5.96 1.89
N ILE A 107 4.02 6.98 2.40
CA ILE A 107 2.76 6.79 3.14
C ILE A 107 1.67 6.18 2.24
N GLY A 108 1.58 6.58 0.96
CA GLY A 108 0.62 6.05 0.00
C GLY A 108 0.69 4.53 -0.17
N PRO A 109 1.80 3.97 -0.69
CA PRO A 109 1.93 2.54 -0.90
C PRO A 109 1.91 1.72 0.41
N LEU A 110 2.47 2.25 1.51
CA LEU A 110 2.37 1.59 2.83
C LEU A 110 0.91 1.51 3.31
N GLY A 111 0.14 2.58 3.14
CA GLY A 111 -1.28 2.64 3.50
C GLY A 111 -2.13 1.71 2.65
N ALA A 112 -1.88 1.64 1.34
CA ALA A 112 -2.59 0.73 0.44
C ALA A 112 -2.32 -0.74 0.78
N LEU A 113 -1.06 -1.12 1.02
CA LEU A 113 -0.70 -2.48 1.43
C LEU A 113 -1.30 -2.83 2.79
N ALA A 114 -1.28 -1.90 3.75
CA ALA A 114 -1.92 -2.10 5.06
C ALA A 114 -3.44 -2.20 4.95
N GLY A 115 -4.08 -1.47 4.04
CA GLY A 115 -5.50 -1.60 3.73
C GLY A 115 -5.85 -2.99 3.18
N TRP A 116 -5.05 -3.51 2.25
CA TRP A 116 -5.21 -4.87 1.72
C TRP A 116 -5.09 -5.95 2.80
N LEU A 117 -4.19 -5.76 3.77
CA LEU A 117 -4.02 -6.63 4.94
C LEU A 117 -5.22 -6.59 5.91
N GLY A 118 -6.11 -5.61 5.80
CA GLY A 118 -7.26 -5.45 6.68
C GLY A 118 -6.84 -5.26 8.14
N ALA A 119 -7.34 -6.12 9.04
CA ALA A 119 -7.04 -6.04 10.47
C ALA A 119 -5.52 -6.18 10.77
N LEU A 120 -4.80 -6.99 10.00
CA LEU A 120 -3.35 -7.19 10.17
C LEU A 120 -2.54 -5.93 9.84
N GLY A 121 -3.09 -5.03 9.02
CA GLY A 121 -2.46 -3.77 8.63
C GLY A 121 -2.68 -2.62 9.62
N GLN A 122 -3.57 -2.76 10.60
CA GLN A 122 -3.91 -1.68 11.53
C GLN A 122 -2.70 -1.09 12.29
N PRO A 123 -1.75 -1.90 12.79
CA PRO A 123 -0.55 -1.36 13.43
C PRO A 123 0.29 -0.50 12.48
N ILE A 124 0.35 -0.87 11.20
CA ILE A 124 1.09 -0.12 10.17
C ILE A 124 0.40 1.20 9.87
N LEU A 125 -0.93 1.18 9.70
CA LEU A 125 -1.73 2.41 9.49
C LEU A 125 -1.54 3.41 10.63
N ARG A 126 -1.53 2.94 11.88
CA ARG A 126 -1.26 3.80 13.04
C ARG A 126 0.15 4.37 13.01
N ALA A 127 1.15 3.56 12.67
CA ALA A 127 2.55 3.99 12.62
C ALA A 127 2.82 5.06 11.56
N ILE A 128 2.12 5.04 10.42
CA ILE A 128 2.28 6.03 9.34
C ILE A 128 1.35 7.25 9.48
N ALA A 129 0.32 7.18 10.32
CA ALA A 129 -0.59 8.29 10.57
C ALA A 129 0.02 9.38 11.48
N GLY A 130 1.00 9.02 12.31
CA GLY A 130 1.63 9.92 13.29
C GLY A 130 0.83 10.02 14.58
#